data_AF-M1CW82-F1
#
_entry.id   AF-M1CW82-F1
#
_cell.length_a   1.000
_cell.length_b   1.000
_cell.length_c   1.000
_cell.angle_alpha   90.00
_cell.angle_beta   90.00
_cell.angle_gamma   90.00
#
_symmetry.space_group_name_H-M   'P 1'
#
loop_
_entity.id
_entity.type
_entity.pdbx_description
1 polymer ?
#
loop_
_entity_poly.entity_id
_entity_poly.type
_entity_poly.pdbx_seq_one_letter_code
_entity_poly.pdbx_strand_id
1 'polypeptide(L)'
;MRENLKLKALEESCESSSGPGSDNGVVSVDEWSRPFEWDSQADDIRFNVFGISKYRANQREIINTIMSGRDVLVIMAASGGKSLCYQPPTVLRDSVALVVSPLLSLILEQVMGLAALGIPAFMLTSTTTKENEKFIYKALEKGGDELKILYVTPEKISKSKIFMSKLEKCHHAGRLSLISIDVSLQFCVFPLAVCYSS
;
A
#
# COMPACT_ATOMS: atom_id res chain seq x y z
N MET A 1 -20.72 -33.56 5.91
CA MET A 1 -21.54 -32.85 6.91
C MET A 1 -20.88 -32.80 8.32
N ARG A 2 -19.55 -32.87 8.43
CA ARG A 2 -18.81 -32.74 9.71
C ARG A 2 -17.79 -31.59 9.73
N GLU A 3 -17.52 -30.94 8.60
CA GLU A 3 -16.62 -29.77 8.54
C GLU A 3 -17.34 -28.44 8.79
N ASN A 4 -18.65 -28.34 8.54
CA ASN A 4 -19.44 -27.13 8.83
C ASN A 4 -19.70 -26.90 10.34
N LEU A 5 -19.47 -27.91 11.19
CA LEU A 5 -19.60 -27.79 12.64
C LEU A 5 -18.37 -27.17 13.30
N LYS A 6 -17.19 -27.25 12.66
CA LYS A 6 -15.96 -26.61 13.17
C LYS A 6 -15.91 -25.12 12.87
N LEU A 7 -16.51 -24.67 11.75
CA LEU A 7 -16.58 -23.24 11.42
C LEU A 7 -17.55 -22.48 12.34
N LYS A 8 -18.71 -23.05 12.66
CA LYS A 8 -19.67 -22.41 13.60
C LYS A 8 -19.13 -22.30 15.03
N ALA A 9 -18.34 -23.28 15.48
CA ALA A 9 -17.70 -23.23 16.80
C ALA A 9 -16.59 -22.16 16.90
N LEU A 10 -16.01 -21.75 15.77
CA LEU A 10 -15.02 -20.66 15.70
C LEU A 10 -15.68 -19.27 15.64
N GLU A 11 -16.91 -19.16 15.12
CA GLU A 11 -17.68 -17.90 15.14
C GLU A 11 -18.23 -17.59 16.55
N GLU A 12 -18.72 -18.60 17.29
CA GLU A 12 -19.31 -18.42 18.62
C GLU A 12 -18.28 -18.10 19.73
N SER A 13 -16.99 -18.37 19.51
CA SER A 13 -15.93 -18.05 20.47
C SER A 13 -15.48 -16.58 20.44
N CYS A 14 -15.90 -15.81 19.43
CA CYS A 14 -15.58 -14.38 19.34
C CYS A 14 -16.59 -13.47 20.06
N GLU A 15 -17.80 -13.94 20.40
CA GLU A 15 -18.88 -13.07 20.91
C GLU A 15 -19.03 -13.04 22.45
N SER A 16 -18.17 -13.70 23.24
CA SER A 16 -18.37 -13.78 24.70
C SER A 16 -17.12 -13.60 25.58
N SER A 17 -16.30 -12.59 25.30
CA SER A 17 -15.30 -12.11 26.29
C SER A 17 -15.20 -10.59 26.37
N SER A 18 -16.20 -9.97 27.01
CA SER A 18 -16.05 -8.64 27.61
C SER A 18 -15.48 -8.77 29.04
N GLY A 19 -14.14 -8.76 29.13
CA GLY A 19 -13.39 -8.68 30.38
C GLY A 19 -12.20 -7.72 30.22
N PRO A 20 -11.81 -6.95 31.27
CA PRO A 20 -10.89 -5.83 31.10
C PRO A 20 -9.43 -6.30 31.12
N GLY A 21 -8.66 -5.90 30.09
CA GLY A 21 -7.19 -5.91 30.12
C GLY A 21 -6.50 -6.90 29.18
N SER A 22 -6.36 -6.54 27.91
CA SER A 22 -5.09 -6.58 27.14
C SER A 22 -5.37 -6.00 25.75
N ASP A 23 -4.58 -4.99 25.38
CA ASP A 23 -4.75 -4.15 24.20
C ASP A 23 -4.43 -4.94 22.91
N ASN A 24 -5.43 -5.59 22.34
CA ASN A 24 -5.42 -6.14 20.98
C ASN A 24 -6.39 -5.31 20.12
N GLY A 25 -5.86 -4.23 19.55
CA GLY A 25 -6.58 -3.23 18.77
C GLY A 25 -7.14 -3.74 17.44
N VAL A 26 -8.29 -4.43 17.50
CA VAL A 26 -9.23 -4.41 16.38
C VAL A 26 -9.92 -3.05 16.42
N VAL A 27 -9.29 -2.04 15.80
CA VAL A 27 -9.88 -0.70 15.67
C VAL A 27 -11.13 -0.82 14.81
N SER A 28 -12.27 -0.37 15.33
CA SER A 28 -13.55 -0.39 14.62
C SER A 28 -13.50 0.49 13.37
N VAL A 29 -14.02 0.00 12.25
CA VAL A 29 -14.15 0.72 10.96
C VAL A 29 -14.76 2.12 11.13
N ASP A 30 -15.64 2.29 12.13
CA ASP A 30 -16.36 3.52 12.43
C ASP A 30 -15.44 4.72 12.76
N GLU A 31 -14.24 4.51 13.30
CA GLU A 31 -13.30 5.60 13.61
C GLU A 31 -12.80 6.30 12.32
N TRP A 32 -12.72 5.56 11.23
CA TRP A 32 -12.14 6.00 9.96
C TRP A 32 -13.16 6.53 8.96
N SER A 33 -14.46 6.46 9.28
CA SER A 33 -15.56 6.95 8.45
C SER A 33 -15.84 8.45 8.62
N ARG A 34 -15.27 9.08 9.65
CA ARG A 34 -15.36 10.53 9.89
C ARG A 34 -14.67 11.33 8.76
N PRO A 35 -15.01 12.63 8.56
CA PRO A 35 -14.32 13.46 7.59
C PRO A 35 -12.87 13.77 8.03
N PHE A 36 -11.95 13.76 7.07
CA PHE A 36 -10.54 14.14 7.24
C PHE A 36 -10.15 15.29 6.31
N GLU A 37 -9.08 16.01 6.64
CA GLU A 37 -8.63 17.19 5.88
C GLU A 37 -8.23 16.86 4.43
N TRP A 38 -7.78 15.64 4.17
CA TRP A 38 -7.39 15.15 2.84
C TRP A 38 -8.55 14.56 2.02
N ASP A 39 -9.76 14.41 2.57
CA ASP A 39 -10.88 13.74 1.89
C ASP A 39 -11.18 14.39 0.54
N SER A 40 -11.21 15.73 0.48
CA SER A 40 -11.49 16.46 -0.77
C SER A 40 -10.44 16.19 -1.85
N GLN A 41 -9.17 16.07 -1.50
CA GLN A 41 -8.10 15.78 -2.44
C GLN A 41 -8.09 14.29 -2.84
N ALA A 42 -8.40 13.40 -1.89
CA ALA A 42 -8.52 11.97 -2.16
C ALA A 42 -9.70 11.67 -3.11
N ASP A 43 -10.84 12.36 -2.95
CA ASP A 43 -11.99 12.26 -3.85
C ASP A 43 -11.67 12.82 -5.25
N ASP A 44 -10.97 13.95 -5.32
CA ASP A 44 -10.51 14.56 -6.58
C ASP A 44 -9.61 13.60 -7.36
N ILE A 45 -8.58 13.05 -6.70
CA ILE A 45 -7.67 12.08 -7.32
C ILE A 45 -8.43 10.81 -7.74
N ARG A 46 -9.32 10.28 -6.87
CA ARG A 46 -10.13 9.10 -7.20
C ARG A 46 -10.93 9.32 -8.49
N PHE A 47 -11.54 10.49 -8.63
CA PHE A 47 -12.43 10.78 -9.75
C PHE A 47 -11.66 11.23 -11.00
N ASN A 48 -10.82 12.24 -10.89
CA ASN A 48 -10.15 12.89 -12.02
C ASN A 48 -8.91 12.15 -12.50
N VAL A 49 -8.17 11.46 -11.62
CA VAL A 49 -6.98 10.69 -11.99
C VAL A 49 -7.33 9.24 -12.25
N PHE A 50 -8.04 8.58 -11.33
CA PHE A 50 -8.34 7.15 -11.45
C PHE A 50 -9.66 6.86 -12.20
N GLY A 51 -10.49 7.87 -12.50
CA GLY A 51 -11.75 7.67 -13.22
C GLY A 51 -12.83 6.92 -12.42
N ILE A 52 -12.71 6.87 -11.09
CA ILE A 52 -13.60 6.07 -10.23
C ILE A 52 -14.65 6.97 -9.59
N SER A 53 -15.91 6.67 -9.90
CA SER A 53 -17.06 7.48 -9.51
C SER A 53 -17.40 7.42 -8.02
N LYS A 54 -17.21 6.25 -7.38
CA LYS A 54 -17.54 6.03 -5.96
C LYS A 54 -16.59 5.02 -5.32
N TYR A 55 -16.34 5.19 -4.03
CA TYR A 55 -15.69 4.15 -3.22
C TYR A 55 -16.56 2.91 -3.12
N ARG A 56 -15.90 1.74 -3.07
CA ARG A 56 -16.48 0.49 -2.59
C ARG A 56 -16.36 0.43 -1.06
N ALA A 57 -17.03 -0.56 -0.47
CA ALA A 57 -17.01 -0.77 0.97
C ALA A 57 -15.59 -0.74 1.55
N ASN A 58 -15.42 0.02 2.64
CA ASN A 58 -14.20 0.16 3.44
C ASN A 58 -13.01 0.84 2.74
N GLN A 59 -13.08 1.18 1.44
CA GLN A 59 -11.93 1.76 0.73
C GLN A 59 -11.54 3.15 1.28
N ARG A 60 -12.53 3.99 1.59
CA ARG A 60 -12.29 5.33 2.15
C ARG A 60 -11.67 5.23 3.53
N GLU A 61 -12.19 4.34 4.37
CA GLU A 61 -11.70 4.07 5.71
C GLU A 61 -10.24 3.59 5.70
N ILE A 62 -9.90 2.70 4.76
CA ILE A 62 -8.52 2.24 4.57
C ILE A 62 -7.60 3.39 4.14
N ILE A 63 -8.03 4.20 3.16
CA ILE A 63 -7.27 5.38 2.71
C ILE A 63 -7.01 6.32 3.89
N ASN A 64 -8.04 6.58 4.70
CA ASN A 64 -7.94 7.44 5.88
C ASN A 64 -6.98 6.88 6.93
N THR A 65 -7.01 5.57 7.15
CA THR A 65 -6.07 4.88 8.05
C THR A 65 -4.62 5.07 7.58
N ILE A 66 -4.35 4.84 6.28
CA ILE A 66 -3.02 4.99 5.67
C ILE A 66 -2.55 6.44 5.73
N MET A 67 -3.43 7.38 5.36
CA MET A 67 -3.14 8.82 5.34
C MET A 67 -2.83 9.35 6.74
N SER A 68 -3.49 8.80 7.77
CA SER A 68 -3.22 9.10 9.19
C SER A 68 -1.94 8.47 9.72
N GLY A 69 -1.19 7.74 8.89
CA GLY A 69 0.07 7.14 9.29
C GLY A 69 -0.08 5.81 10.03
N ARG A 70 -1.28 5.22 10.12
CA ARG A 70 -1.47 3.94 10.80
C ARG A 70 -1.16 2.76 9.88
N ASP A 71 -0.50 1.75 10.44
CA ASP A 71 -0.33 0.46 9.78
C ASP A 71 -1.69 -0.21 9.59
N VAL A 72 -1.92 -0.79 8.40
CA VAL A 72 -3.19 -1.45 8.09
C VAL A 72 -2.97 -2.76 7.36
N LEU A 73 -3.68 -3.78 7.84
CA LEU A 73 -3.81 -5.06 7.17
C LEU A 73 -5.17 -5.15 6.50
N VAL A 74 -5.18 -5.31 5.19
CA VAL A 74 -6.42 -5.32 4.42
C VAL A 74 -6.66 -6.69 3.81
N ILE A 75 -7.80 -7.27 4.18
CA ILE A 75 -8.30 -8.54 3.65
C ILE A 75 -9.53 -8.23 2.81
N MET A 76 -9.38 -8.35 1.48
CA MET A 76 -10.46 -8.08 0.52
C MET A 76 -10.43 -9.16 -0.56
N ALA A 77 -11.58 -9.47 -1.17
CA ALA A 77 -11.63 -10.35 -2.34
C ALA A 77 -10.78 -9.77 -3.50
N ALA A 78 -10.33 -10.63 -4.44
CA ALA A 78 -9.51 -10.21 -5.59
C ALA A 78 -10.14 -9.06 -6.40
N SER A 79 -11.46 -9.10 -6.58
CA SER A 79 -12.23 -8.05 -7.27
C SER A 79 -12.51 -6.81 -6.42
N GLY A 80 -12.04 -6.74 -5.16
CA GLY A 80 -12.38 -5.68 -4.20
C GLY A 80 -11.80 -4.30 -4.52
N GLY A 81 -10.86 -4.20 -5.46
CA GLY A 81 -10.23 -2.91 -5.81
C GLY A 81 -9.17 -2.47 -4.80
N LYS A 82 -8.33 -3.42 -4.36
CA LYS A 82 -7.27 -3.22 -3.36
C LYS A 82 -6.26 -2.13 -3.74
N SER A 83 -5.91 -2.03 -5.01
CA SER A 83 -4.98 -1.04 -5.54
C SER A 83 -5.42 0.39 -5.24
N LEU A 84 -6.72 0.68 -5.32
CA LEU A 84 -7.27 1.99 -5.00
C LEU A 84 -7.08 2.39 -3.53
N CYS A 85 -6.80 1.44 -2.64
CA CYS A 85 -6.60 1.76 -1.24
C CYS A 85 -5.21 2.35 -0.95
N TYR A 86 -4.18 1.98 -1.72
CA TYR A 86 -2.80 2.45 -1.49
C TYR A 86 -2.26 3.39 -2.58
N GLN A 87 -2.84 3.36 -3.79
CA GLN A 87 -2.38 4.21 -4.90
C GLN A 87 -2.72 5.69 -4.70
N PRO A 88 -3.95 6.11 -4.36
CA PRO A 88 -4.25 7.52 -4.09
C PRO A 88 -3.43 8.12 -2.93
N PRO A 89 -3.25 7.44 -1.78
CA PRO A 89 -2.33 7.93 -0.74
C PRO A 89 -0.91 8.16 -1.23
N THR A 90 -0.45 7.38 -2.22
CA THR A 90 0.87 7.55 -2.82
C THR A 90 0.94 8.80 -3.69
N VAL A 91 -0.12 9.06 -4.47
CA VAL A 91 -0.19 10.25 -5.34
C VAL A 91 -0.33 11.54 -4.52
N LEU A 92 -1.04 11.47 -3.38
CA LEU A 92 -1.20 12.59 -2.44
C LEU A 92 0.08 12.98 -1.70
N ARG A 93 1.08 12.09 -1.65
CA ARG A 93 2.32 12.32 -0.90
C ARG A 93 3.46 12.67 -1.87
N ASP A 94 4.31 13.61 -1.45
CA ASP A 94 5.49 14.02 -2.20
C ASP A 94 6.70 13.09 -1.99
N SER A 95 6.43 11.79 -1.99
CA SER A 95 7.38 10.75 -1.62
C SER A 95 7.11 9.46 -2.37
N VAL A 96 8.14 8.62 -2.44
CA VAL A 96 8.08 7.33 -3.11
C VAL A 96 7.27 6.36 -2.25
N ALA A 97 6.39 5.59 -2.88
CA ALA A 97 5.87 4.35 -2.31
C ALA A 97 6.57 3.13 -2.90
N LEU A 98 6.94 2.21 -2.04
CA LEU A 98 7.47 0.90 -2.41
C LEU A 98 6.33 -0.12 -2.37
N VAL A 99 6.10 -0.85 -3.46
CA VAL A 99 5.14 -1.95 -3.51
C VAL A 99 5.88 -3.25 -3.74
N VAL A 100 5.76 -4.19 -2.81
CA VAL A 100 6.38 -5.51 -2.90
C VAL A 100 5.33 -6.50 -3.39
N SER A 101 5.57 -7.14 -4.53
CA SER A 101 4.64 -8.14 -5.07
C SER A 101 5.37 -9.37 -5.61
N PRO A 102 4.87 -10.59 -5.35
CA PRO A 102 5.53 -11.82 -5.80
C PRO A 102 5.27 -12.15 -7.28
N LEU A 103 4.23 -11.58 -7.89
CA LEU A 103 3.80 -11.95 -9.24
C LEU A 103 4.21 -10.88 -10.27
N LEU A 104 5.14 -11.23 -11.16
CA LEU A 104 5.62 -10.31 -12.21
C LEU A 104 4.49 -9.86 -13.15
N SER A 105 3.54 -10.74 -13.49
CA SER A 105 2.38 -10.38 -14.32
C SER A 105 1.53 -9.30 -13.66
N LEU A 106 1.28 -9.42 -12.36
CA LEU A 106 0.53 -8.41 -11.60
C LEU A 106 1.29 -7.07 -11.55
N ILE A 107 2.61 -7.12 -11.32
CA ILE A 107 3.45 -5.91 -11.36
C ILE A 107 3.33 -5.19 -12.71
N LEU A 108 3.45 -5.94 -13.82
CA LEU A 108 3.37 -5.38 -15.17
C LEU A 108 2.02 -4.71 -15.41
N GLU A 109 0.92 -5.38 -15.07
CA GLU A 109 -0.43 -4.85 -15.20
C GLU A 109 -0.61 -3.55 -14.40
N GLN A 110 -0.12 -3.50 -13.15
CA GLN A 110 -0.23 -2.30 -12.32
C GLN A 110 0.63 -1.15 -12.85
N VAL A 111 1.87 -1.41 -13.25
CA VAL A 111 2.76 -0.37 -13.79
C VAL A 111 2.22 0.19 -15.10
N MET A 112 1.73 -0.67 -16.00
CA MET A 112 1.10 -0.23 -17.26
C MET A 112 -0.18 0.59 -17.01
N GLY A 113 -1.02 0.17 -16.06
CA GLY A 113 -2.21 0.91 -15.67
C GLY A 113 -1.89 2.29 -15.13
N LEU A 114 -0.91 2.39 -14.22
CA LEU A 114 -0.47 3.68 -13.65
C LEU A 114 0.16 4.59 -14.71
N ALA A 115 0.99 4.03 -15.59
CA ALA A 115 1.58 4.79 -16.70
C ALA A 115 0.51 5.35 -17.65
N ALA A 116 -0.56 4.60 -17.92
CA ALA A 116 -1.69 5.07 -18.72
C ALA A 116 -2.45 6.24 -18.07
N LEU A 117 -2.40 6.34 -16.74
CA LEU A 117 -2.93 7.48 -15.97
C LEU A 117 -1.93 8.64 -15.84
N GLY A 118 -0.74 8.54 -16.45
CA GLY A 118 0.32 9.54 -16.33
C GLY A 118 1.03 9.52 -14.97
N ILE A 119 0.81 8.50 -14.14
CA ILE A 119 1.46 8.37 -12.82
C ILE A 119 2.84 7.73 -13.02
N PRO A 120 3.94 8.37 -12.57
CA PRO A 120 5.30 7.84 -12.68
C PRO A 120 5.50 6.57 -11.83
N ALA A 121 5.24 5.42 -12.43
CA ALA A 121 5.36 4.11 -11.81
C ALA A 121 6.38 3.24 -12.56
N PHE A 122 7.25 2.56 -11.81
CA PHE A 122 8.31 1.73 -12.37
C PHE A 122 8.37 0.38 -11.67
N MET A 123 8.98 -0.60 -12.33
CA MET A 123 9.28 -1.91 -11.76
C MET A 123 10.78 -2.18 -11.70
N LEU A 124 11.22 -2.74 -10.57
CA LEU A 124 12.58 -3.23 -10.38
C LEU A 124 12.54 -4.73 -10.06
N THR A 125 12.69 -5.55 -11.09
CA THR A 125 12.59 -7.01 -11.06
C THR A 125 13.81 -7.63 -11.76
N SER A 126 13.79 -8.95 -11.98
CA SER A 126 14.81 -9.63 -12.79
C SER A 126 14.74 -9.28 -14.29
N THR A 127 13.61 -8.76 -14.77
CA THR A 127 13.39 -8.42 -16.18
C THR A 127 13.62 -6.94 -16.48
N THR A 128 13.91 -6.12 -15.47
CA THR A 128 14.19 -4.69 -15.65
C THR A 128 15.48 -4.49 -16.45
N THR A 129 15.43 -3.62 -17.46
CA THR A 129 16.59 -3.26 -18.28
C THR A 129 17.61 -2.47 -17.49
N LYS A 130 18.89 -2.49 -17.91
CA LYS A 130 19.96 -1.76 -17.21
C LYS A 130 19.73 -0.25 -17.23
N GLU A 131 19.15 0.26 -18.31
CA GLU A 131 18.81 1.67 -18.47
C GLU A 131 17.74 2.10 -17.45
N ASN A 132 16.67 1.31 -17.31
CA ASN A 132 15.62 1.57 -16.34
C ASN A 132 16.13 1.40 -14.90
N GLU A 133 16.95 0.38 -14.63
CA GLU A 133 17.56 0.19 -13.31
C GLU A 133 18.43 1.40 -12.91
N LYS A 134 19.24 1.91 -13.84
CA LYS A 134 20.05 3.12 -13.61
C LYS A 134 19.19 4.35 -13.36
N PHE A 135 18.10 4.51 -14.13
CA PHE A 135 17.14 5.59 -13.92
C PHE A 135 16.49 5.51 -12.53
N ILE A 136 15.99 4.33 -12.14
CA ILE A 136 15.35 4.10 -10.83
C ILE A 136 16.31 4.43 -9.68
N TYR A 137 17.56 3.96 -9.74
CA TYR A 137 18.53 4.28 -8.69
C TYR A 137 18.83 5.79 -8.60
N LYS A 138 18.95 6.46 -9.74
CA LYS A 138 19.14 7.92 -9.78
C LYS A 138 17.93 8.65 -9.19
N ALA A 139 16.71 8.22 -9.51
CA ALA A 139 15.47 8.80 -8.97
C ALA A 139 15.35 8.58 -7.45
N LEU A 140 15.70 7.39 -6.95
CA LEU A 140 15.75 7.10 -5.51
C LEU A 140 16.77 7.98 -4.77
N GLU A 141 17.87 8.38 -5.42
CA GLU A 141 18.87 9.27 -4.82
C GLU A 141 18.49 10.74 -4.86
N LYS A 142 18.04 11.21 -6.02
CA LYS A 142 17.72 12.63 -6.22
C LYS A 142 16.37 13.03 -5.62
N GLY A 143 15.42 12.11 -5.58
CA GLY A 143 14.03 12.43 -5.31
C GLY A 143 13.36 13.16 -6.48
N GLY A 144 12.19 13.73 -6.20
CA GLY A 144 11.37 14.43 -7.18
C GLY A 144 10.23 13.58 -7.73
N ASP A 145 9.48 14.15 -8.67
CA ASP A 145 8.24 13.55 -9.17
C ASP A 145 8.45 12.49 -10.27
N GLU A 146 9.71 12.24 -10.67
CA GLU A 146 10.05 11.25 -11.69
C GLU A 146 9.77 9.80 -11.25
N LEU A 147 9.61 9.56 -9.95
CA LEU A 147 9.29 8.25 -9.38
C LEU A 147 8.32 8.41 -8.20
N LYS A 148 7.04 8.05 -8.41
CA LYS A 148 6.02 8.02 -7.34
C LYS A 148 5.83 6.61 -6.79
N ILE A 149 5.76 5.60 -7.66
CA ILE A 149 5.50 4.21 -7.24
C ILE A 149 6.59 3.29 -7.79
N LEU A 150 7.23 2.52 -6.91
CA LEU A 150 8.20 1.51 -7.30
C LEU A 150 7.72 0.10 -6.91
N TYR A 151 7.41 -0.71 -7.91
CA TYR A 151 7.11 -2.13 -7.72
C TYR A 151 8.39 -2.96 -7.70
N VAL A 152 8.52 -3.85 -6.72
CA VAL A 152 9.69 -4.73 -6.57
C VAL A 152 9.26 -6.15 -6.25
N THR A 153 10.08 -7.12 -6.64
CA THR A 153 9.88 -8.50 -6.19
C THR A 153 10.63 -8.76 -4.86
N PRO A 154 10.15 -9.70 -4.02
CA PRO A 154 10.84 -10.07 -2.77
C PRO A 154 12.30 -10.50 -2.97
N GLU A 155 12.61 -11.14 -4.10
CA GLU A 155 13.97 -11.57 -4.42
C GLU A 155 14.90 -10.38 -4.66
N LYS A 156 14.39 -9.29 -5.26
CA LYS A 156 15.20 -8.09 -5.49
C LYS A 156 15.55 -7.40 -4.17
N ILE A 157 14.60 -7.33 -3.23
CA ILE A 157 14.85 -6.86 -1.85
C ILE A 157 15.94 -7.70 -1.19
N SER A 158 15.81 -9.02 -1.27
CA SER A 158 16.71 -9.94 -0.56
C SER A 158 18.11 -10.04 -1.17
N LYS A 159 18.24 -9.93 -2.50
CA LYS A 159 19.51 -10.19 -3.22
C LYS A 159 20.29 -8.93 -3.58
N SER A 160 19.62 -7.79 -3.77
CA SER A 160 20.27 -6.57 -4.26
C SER A 160 20.69 -5.64 -3.12
N LYS A 161 21.95 -5.76 -2.68
CA LYS A 161 22.55 -4.85 -1.69
C LYS A 161 22.55 -3.40 -2.15
N ILE A 162 22.74 -3.17 -3.46
CA ILE A 162 22.73 -1.84 -4.06
C ILE A 162 21.35 -1.21 -3.88
N PHE A 163 20.30 -1.94 -4.25
CA PHE A 163 18.92 -1.47 -4.09
C PHE A 163 18.62 -1.12 -2.63
N MET A 164 18.95 -2.01 -1.68
CA MET A 164 18.74 -1.77 -0.25
C MET A 164 19.47 -0.51 0.23
N SER A 165 20.73 -0.31 -0.15
CA SER A 165 21.49 0.89 0.22
C SER A 165 20.87 2.17 -0.35
N LYS A 166 20.32 2.15 -1.56
CA LYS A 166 19.63 3.32 -2.15
C LYS A 166 18.28 3.57 -1.47
N LEU A 167 17.54 2.50 -1.16
CA LEU A 167 16.28 2.58 -0.45
C LEU A 167 16.46 3.16 0.96
N GLU A 168 17.48 2.70 1.70
CA GLU A 168 17.85 3.24 3.01
C GLU A 168 18.17 4.74 2.94
N LYS A 169 18.94 5.18 1.94
CA LYS A 169 19.22 6.61 1.74
C LYS A 169 17.97 7.42 1.42
N CYS A 170 17.07 6.86 0.60
CA CYS A 170 15.78 7.48 0.29
C CYS A 170 14.93 7.63 1.56
N HIS A 171 14.89 6.60 2.40
CA HIS A 171 14.19 6.61 3.68
C HIS A 171 14.77 7.63 4.67
N HIS A 172 16.09 7.65 4.88
CA HIS A 172 16.75 8.63 5.78
C HIS A 172 16.54 10.08 5.33
N ALA A 173 16.36 10.30 4.03
CA ALA A 173 16.04 11.61 3.48
C ALA A 173 14.55 11.99 3.61
N GLY A 174 13.71 11.16 4.23
CA GLY A 174 12.28 11.40 4.39
C GLY A 174 11.47 11.24 3.10
N ARG A 175 12.04 10.61 2.06
CA ARG A 175 11.44 10.52 0.71
C ARG A 175 10.77 9.17 0.43
N LEU A 176 10.72 8.27 1.40
CA LEU A 176 9.99 7.01 1.33
C LEU A 176 8.87 7.06 2.38
N SER A 177 7.61 7.12 1.95
CA SER A 177 6.47 7.33 2.87
C SER A 177 5.63 6.09 3.12
N LEU A 178 5.75 5.09 2.25
CA LEU A 178 4.81 3.99 2.21
C LEU A 178 5.51 2.72 1.73
N ILE A 179 5.27 1.63 2.46
CA ILE A 179 5.56 0.29 1.98
C ILE A 179 4.24 -0.46 1.91
N SER A 180 3.88 -0.95 0.73
CA SER A 180 2.76 -1.84 0.50
C SER A 180 3.29 -3.23 0.15
N ILE A 181 2.76 -4.27 0.78
CA ILE A 181 3.04 -5.67 0.44
C ILE A 181 1.78 -6.21 -0.21
N ASP A 182 1.80 -6.42 -1.53
CA ASP A 182 0.64 -6.83 -2.32
C ASP A 182 0.73 -8.31 -2.71
N VAL A 183 -0.17 -9.12 -2.14
CA VAL A 183 -0.41 -10.50 -2.53
C VAL A 183 -1.86 -10.63 -3.01
N SER A 184 -2.15 -11.59 -3.90
CA SER A 184 -3.41 -11.67 -4.66
C SER A 184 -4.72 -11.48 -3.86
N LEU A 185 -4.73 -11.81 -2.56
CA LEU A 185 -5.90 -11.69 -1.67
C LEU A 185 -5.73 -10.72 -0.49
N GLN A 186 -4.52 -10.22 -0.23
CA GLN A 186 -4.23 -9.44 0.98
C GLN A 186 -3.17 -8.41 0.67
N PHE A 187 -3.30 -7.21 1.25
CA PHE A 187 -2.16 -6.30 1.27
C PHE A 187 -1.96 -5.72 2.66
N CYS A 188 -0.71 -5.47 3.00
CA CYS A 188 -0.33 -4.79 4.22
C CYS A 188 0.34 -3.47 3.87
N VAL A 189 -0.09 -2.38 4.48
CA VAL A 189 0.48 -1.05 4.25
C VAL A 189 1.07 -0.52 5.55
N PHE A 190 2.33 -0.12 5.45
CA PHE A 190 3.09 0.47 6.54
C PHE A 190 3.45 1.91 6.17
N PRO A 191 2.80 2.93 6.76
CA PRO A 191 3.23 4.31 6.65
C PRO A 191 4.50 4.51 7.46
N LEU A 192 5.62 4.83 6.80
CA LEU A 192 6.91 4.97 7.47
C LEU A 192 7.03 6.21 8.37
N ALA A 193 6.03 7.11 8.32
CA ALA A 193 5.98 8.31 9.15
C ALA A 193 5.93 8.03 10.67
N VAL A 194 5.55 6.81 11.09
CA VAL A 194 5.45 6.45 12.53
C VAL A 194 6.79 5.99 13.12
N CYS A 195 7.81 5.70 12.32
CA CYS A 195 9.15 5.42 12.85
C CYS A 195 9.93 6.68 13.29
N TYR A 196 9.39 7.89 13.10
CA TYR A 196 10.08 9.15 13.39
C TYR A 196 9.82 9.73 14.80
N SER A 197 9.11 9.00 15.66
CA SER A 197 8.97 9.34 17.09
C SER A 197 9.65 8.28 17.96
N SER A 198 10.98 8.27 17.97
CA SER A 198 11.82 7.72 19.06
C SER A 198 13.22 8.32 18.99
#